data_AF-A0A414Q7V9-F1
#
_entry.id   AF-A0A414Q7V9-F1
#
_cell.length_a   1.000
_cell.length_b   1.000
_cell.length_c   1.000
_cell.angle_alpha   90.00
_cell.angle_beta   90.00
_cell.angle_gamma   90.00
#
_symmetry.space_group_name_H-M   'P 1'
#
loop_
_entity.id
_entity.type
_entity.pdbx_description
1 polymer ?
#
loop_
_entity_poly.entity_id
_entity_poly.type
_entity_poly.pdbx_seq_one_letter_code
_entity_poly.pdbx_strand_id
1 'polypeptide(L)' 'MGKEYRINLTKRYNVTFVKDGVKYKTGDEVSVGMALASKFYAEGKIEATNELINDARALGCEELFTKRKSAKKDTV' A
#
# COMPACT_ATOMS: atom_id res chain seq x y z
N MET A 1 -3.20 13.83 21.68
CA MET A 1 -1.91 14.00 20.98
C MET A 1 -2.03 13.30 19.63
N GLY A 2 -2.49 14.00 18.60
CA GLY A 2 -2.65 13.43 17.27
C GLY A 2 -1.29 13.34 16.60
N LYS A 3 -0.88 12.16 16.14
CA LYS A 3 0.31 12.03 15.29
C LYS A 3 -0.02 12.72 13.97
N GLU A 4 0.46 13.95 13.79
CA GLU A 4 0.43 14.65 12.51
C GLU A 4 1.41 13.97 11.57
N TYR A 5 0.92 12.97 10.84
CA TYR A 5 1.62 12.49 9.67
C TYR A 5 1.57 13.63 8.64
N ARG A 6 2.71 14.22 8.32
CA ARG A 6 2.89 15.09 7.14
C ARG A 6 2.73 14.25 5.87
N ILE A 7 1.54 13.70 5.65
CA ILE A 7 1.19 13.00 4.43
C ILE A 7 1.07 14.08 3.39
N ASN A 8 2.10 14.23 2.56
CA ASN A 8 2.03 15.04 1.36
C ASN A 8 0.97 14.40 0.44
N LEU A 9 -0.27 14.89 0.52
CA LEU A 9 -1.42 14.42 -0.27
C LEU A 9 -1.19 14.58 -1.79
N THR A 10 -0.19 15.37 -2.18
CA THR A 10 0.23 15.59 -3.58
C THR A 10 1.14 14.48 -4.11
N LYS A 11 1.81 13.72 -3.23
CA LYS A 11 2.75 12.68 -3.65
C LYS A 11 1.95 11.44 -4.02
N ARG A 12 1.84 11.20 -5.33
CA ARG A 12 1.22 10.00 -5.89
C ARG A 12 2.31 9.00 -6.19
N TYR A 13 2.07 7.76 -5.83
CA TYR A 13 2.96 6.65 -6.12
C TYR A 13 2.36 5.87 -7.28
N ASN A 14 3.21 5.56 -8.26
CA ASN A 14 2.83 4.64 -9.31
C ASN A 14 2.83 3.22 -8.73
N VAL A 15 1.69 2.57 -8.85
CA VAL A 15 1.49 1.18 -8.45
C VAL A 15 0.92 0.42 -9.63
N THR A 16 1.39 -0.80 -9.81
CA THR A 16 0.91 -1.69 -10.88
C THR A 16 -0.11 -2.63 -10.29
N PHE A 17 -1.31 -2.67 -10.87
CA PHE A 17 -2.30 -3.66 -10.50
C PHE A 17 -1.87 -5.04 -11.00
N VAL A 18 -1.73 -5.97 -10.08
CA VAL A 18 -1.41 -7.39 -10.35
C VAL A 18 -2.65 -8.27 -10.38
N LYS A 19 -3.82 -7.69 -10.09
CA LYS A 19 -5.09 -8.40 -10.07
C LYS A 19 -6.21 -7.52 -10.61
N ASP A 20 -7.14 -8.13 -11.33
CA ASP A 20 -8.33 -7.46 -11.83
C ASP A 20 -9.21 -7.01 -10.66
N GLY A 21 -9.38 -5.70 -10.57
CA GLY A 21 -10.33 -5.04 -9.71
C GLY A 21 -11.61 -4.68 -10.45
N VAL A 22 -12.55 -4.05 -9.74
CA VAL A 22 -13.81 -3.58 -10.32
C VAL A 22 -13.58 -2.46 -11.36
N LYS A 23 -12.50 -1.69 -11.19
CA LYS A 23 -12.21 -0.48 -12.00
C LYS A 23 -10.86 -0.51 -12.71
N TYR A 24 -9.92 -1.33 -12.25
CA TYR A 24 -8.55 -1.42 -12.76
C TYR A 24 -8.26 -2.86 -13.15
N LYS A 25 -7.57 -3.07 -14.27
CA LYS A 25 -7.22 -4.41 -14.76
C LYS A 25 -5.82 -4.80 -14.31
N THR A 26 -5.54 -6.09 -14.38
CA THR A 26 -4.17 -6.57 -14.22
C THR A 26 -3.27 -5.96 -15.31
N GLY A 27 -2.14 -5.39 -14.92
CA GLY A 27 -1.20 -4.67 -15.79
C GLY A 27 -1.45 -3.16 -15.88
N ASP A 28 -2.50 -2.64 -15.22
CA ASP A 28 -2.80 -1.21 -15.22
C ASP A 28 -1.88 -0.47 -14.23
N GLU A 29 -1.18 0.55 -14.70
CA GLU A 29 -0.34 1.42 -13.88
C GLU A 29 -1.13 2.66 -13.47
N VAL A 30 -1.31 2.85 -12.17
CA VAL A 30 -2.05 4.00 -11.64
C VAL A 30 -1.22 4.78 -10.65
N SER A 31 -1.39 6.11 -10.66
CA SER A 31 -0.82 6.99 -9.66
C SER A 31 -1.81 7.18 -8.51
N VAL A 32 -1.57 6.54 -7.37
CA VAL A 32 -2.45 6.61 -6.19
C VAL A 32 -1.72 7.20 -4.99
N GLY A 33 -2.48 7.85 -4.11
CA GLY A 33 -1.93 8.29 -2.82
C GLY A 33 -1.62 7.09 -1.92
N MET A 34 -0.77 7.32 -0.93
CA MET A 34 -0.30 6.29 0.00
C MET A 34 -1.41 5.51 0.71
N ALA A 35 -2.48 6.21 1.11
CA ALA A 35 -3.65 5.61 1.76
C ALA A 35 -4.46 4.69 0.83
N LEU A 36 -4.48 4.99 -0.48
CA LEU A 36 -5.13 4.13 -1.47
C LEU A 36 -4.23 2.94 -1.81
N ALA A 37 -2.93 3.16 -1.96
CA ALA A 37 -1.97 2.09 -2.19
C ALA A 37 -2.00 1.05 -1.06
N SER A 38 -2.00 1.46 0.21
CA SER A 38 -2.06 0.52 1.33
C SER A 38 -3.31 -0.35 1.27
N LYS A 39 -4.45 0.25 0.94
CA LYS A 39 -5.72 -0.47 0.78
C LYS A 39 -5.66 -1.48 -0.37
N PHE A 40 -5.20 -1.05 -1.54
CA PHE A 40 -5.07 -1.96 -2.70
C PHE A 40 -4.06 -3.08 -2.45
N TYR A 41 -2.97 -2.79 -1.73
CA TYR A 41 -1.94 -3.76 -1.39
C TYR A 41 -2.46 -4.79 -0.36
N ALA A 42 -3.19 -4.33 0.66
CA ALA A 42 -3.85 -5.20 1.63
C ALA A 42 -4.87 -6.13 0.98
N GLU A 43 -5.56 -5.67 -0.07
CA GLU A 43 -6.45 -6.51 -0.89
C GLU A 43 -5.69 -7.43 -1.87
N GLY A 44 -4.37 -7.31 -1.97
CA GLY A 44 -3.53 -8.06 -2.92
C GLY A 44 -3.80 -7.71 -4.38
N LYS A 45 -4.29 -6.49 -4.64
CA LYS A 45 -4.64 -6.00 -5.99
C LYS A 45 -3.49 -5.33 -6.69
N ILE A 46 -2.55 -4.74 -5.94
CA ILE A 46 -1.37 -4.06 -6.50
C ILE A 46 -0.08 -4.69 -5.99
N GLU A 47 1.00 -4.47 -6.73
CA GLU A 47 2.36 -4.65 -6.24
C GLU A 47 2.87 -3.34 -5.65
N ALA A 48 3.42 -3.39 -4.44
CA ALA A 48 4.04 -2.23 -3.82
C ALA A 48 5.44 -2.04 -4.44
N THR A 49 5.66 -0.87 -5.05
CA THR A 49 6.97 -0.50 -5.58
C THR A 49 7.95 -0.18 -4.46
N ASN A 50 9.25 -0.36 -4.70
CA ASN A 50 10.29 -0.10 -3.70
C ASN A 50 10.24 1.33 -3.17
N GLU A 51 9.91 2.31 -4.00
CA GLU A 51 9.73 3.71 -3.59
C GLU A 51 8.62 3.86 -2.56
N LEU A 52 7.49 3.20 -2.80
CA LEU A 52 6.33 3.25 -1.93
C LEU A 52 6.61 2.59 -0.57
N ILE A 53 7.33 1.47 -0.56
CA ILE A 53 7.75 0.80 0.68
C ILE A 53 8.74 1.67 1.45
N ASN A 54 9.67 2.34 0.74
CA ASN A 54 10.67 3.18 1.37
C ASN A 54 10.07 4.45 1.99
N ASP A 55 9.16 5.12 1.27
CA ASP A 55 8.36 6.22 1.83
C ASP A 55 7.48 5.72 2.98
N ALA A 56 6.95 4.48 2.91
CA ALA A 56 6.13 3.92 3.98
C ALA A 56 6.94 3.71 5.25
N ARG A 57 8.17 3.24 5.09
CA ARG A 57 9.13 3.11 6.17
C ARG A 57 9.52 4.45 6.77
N ALA A 58 9.78 5.45 5.94
CA ALA A 58 10.07 6.82 6.40
C ALA A 58 8.90 7.44 7.18
N LEU A 59 7.66 7.09 6.82
CA LEU A 59 6.45 7.52 7.51
C LEU A 59 6.05 6.61 8.68
N GLY A 60 6.72 5.47 8.91
CA GLY A 60 6.32 4.48 9.92
C GLY A 60 5.02 3.73 9.61
N CYS A 61 4.64 3.68 8.32
CA CYS A 61 3.48 2.99 7.78
C CYS A 61 3.87 1.70 7.02
N GLU A 62 5.10 1.22 7.17
CA GLU A 62 5.60 0.01 6.49
C GLU A 62 4.76 -1.24 6.75
N GLU A 63 4.13 -1.32 7.93
CA GLU A 63 3.24 -2.44 8.31
C GLU A 63 2.05 -2.62 7.36
N LEU A 64 1.61 -1.55 6.71
CA LEU A 64 0.53 -1.58 5.71
C LEU A 64 0.96 -2.25 4.40
N PHE A 65 2.26 -2.30 4.14
CA PHE A 65 2.87 -2.84 2.91
C PHE A 65 3.72 -4.08 3.17
N THR A 66 3.92 -4.48 4.42
CA THR A 66 4.30 -5.85 4.73
C THR A 66 3.06 -6.71 4.60
N LYS A 67 2.92 -7.35 3.44
CA LYS A 67 1.94 -8.42 3.22
C LYS A 67 2.11 -9.37 4.40
N ARG A 68 1.16 -9.39 5.33
CA ARG A 68 1.06 -10.49 6.29
C ARG A 68 0.90 -11.74 5.42
N LYS A 69 2.02 -12.43 5.13
CA LYS A 69 2.02 -13.88 5.13
C LYS A 69 1.43 -14.22 6.48
N SER A 70 0.13 -14.51 6.46
CA SER A 70 -0.61 -15.22 7.48
C SER A 70 0.13 -15.23 8.82
N ALA A 71 -0.05 -14.17 9.62
CA ALA A 71 0.03 -14.36 11.06
C ALA A 71 -1.17 -15.24 11.40
N LYS A 72 -0.94 -16.54 11.19
CA LYS A 72 -1.69 -17.66 11.70
C LYS A 72 -2.09 -17.31 13.12
N LYS A 73 -3.36 -17.58 13.44
CA LYS A 73 -3.83 -17.71 14.82
C LYS A 73 -2.76 -18.42 15.65
N ASP A 74 -2.05 -17.69 16.49
CA ASP A 74 -1.48 -18.25 17.71
C ASP A 74 -2.37 -17.74 18.84
N THR A 75 -3.47 -18.47 19.00
CA THR A 75 -4.14 -18.60 20.29
C THR A 75 -3.34 -19.65 21.03
N VAL A 76 -2.57 -19.23 22.03
CA VAL A 76 -2.09 -20.08 23.13
C VAL A 76 -2.78 -19.59 24.38
#